data_AF-A0A263DBX3-F1
#
_entry.id   AF-A0A263DBX3-F1
#
_cell.length_a   1.000
_cell.length_b   1.000
_cell.length_c   1.000
_cell.angle_alpha   90.00
_cell.angle_beta   90.00
_cell.angle_gamma   90.00
#
_symmetry.space_group_name_H-M   'P 1'
#
loop_
_entity.id
_entity.type
_entity.pdbx_description
1 polymer ?
#
loop_
_entity_poly.entity_id
_entity_poly.type
_entity_poly.pdbx_seq_one_letter_code
_entity_poly.pdbx_strand_id
1 'polypeptide(L)'
;MSVLLLIRSVDLAEVSVEQASDYLVHHRRYGDDPDQCDTLLGIWIRRELDADLPTLFPCGERRQTCGCAVDDPPEERLPEVPVGIRTSSSVSGLWSLCWLGGPALREAHNPHQRRHRVLDFLVQGAAPAASLPGAFFPVFAHTDSDHTVNANQLRSRYPHLVATHWYIDDPEQGISGPCGTTSAGCRLLRGTATTRP
;
A
#
# COMPACT_ATOMS: atom_id res chain seq x y z
N MET A 1 -10.75 -0.48 -7.16
CA MET A 1 -10.48 -0.96 -5.78
C MET A 1 -9.53 0.00 -5.05
N SER A 2 -9.05 -0.32 -3.85
CA SER A 2 -7.98 0.44 -3.19
C SER A 2 -6.63 -0.15 -3.56
N VAL A 3 -5.65 0.66 -3.95
CA VAL A 3 -4.32 0.20 -4.36
C VAL A 3 -3.25 0.84 -3.47
N LEU A 4 -2.22 0.06 -3.15
CA LEU A 4 -0.96 0.55 -2.58
C LEU A 4 0.20 0.20 -3.50
N LEU A 5 1.15 1.13 -3.62
CA LEU A 5 2.45 0.88 -4.22
C LEU A 5 3.47 0.63 -3.10
N LEU A 6 4.09 -0.53 -3.09
CA LEU A 6 5.14 -0.89 -2.15
C LEU A 6 6.50 -0.77 -2.85
N ILE A 7 7.46 -0.10 -2.21
CA ILE A 7 8.82 0.07 -2.72
C ILE A 7 9.85 -0.28 -1.65
N ARG A 8 11.03 -0.76 -2.06
CA ARG A 8 12.05 -1.22 -1.09
C ARG A 8 12.82 -0.11 -0.38
N SER A 9 12.98 1.02 -1.07
CA SER A 9 13.78 2.16 -0.62
C SER A 9 13.28 3.42 -1.31
N VAL A 10 13.49 4.57 -0.67
CA VAL A 10 13.28 5.87 -1.30
C VAL A 10 14.22 6.12 -2.49
N ASP A 11 15.40 5.50 -2.53
CA ASP A 11 16.34 5.64 -3.63
C ASP A 11 15.80 5.05 -4.94
N LEU A 12 14.80 4.16 -4.84
CA LEU A 12 14.10 3.57 -5.97
C LEU A 12 12.76 4.26 -6.24
N ALA A 13 12.41 5.33 -5.52
CA ALA A 13 11.08 5.94 -5.63
C ALA A 13 10.81 6.44 -7.04
N GLU A 14 11.75 7.14 -7.67
CA GLU A 14 11.57 7.70 -9.02
C GLU A 14 11.29 6.60 -10.07
N VAL A 15 12.20 5.63 -10.20
CA VAL A 15 12.06 4.52 -11.16
C VAL A 15 10.84 3.65 -10.85
N SER A 16 10.53 3.39 -9.58
CA SER A 16 9.38 2.57 -9.20
C SER A 16 8.07 3.30 -9.45
N VAL A 17 8.01 4.61 -9.20
CA VAL A 17 6.82 5.42 -9.47
C VAL A 17 6.57 5.51 -10.97
N GLU A 18 7.61 5.75 -11.77
CA GLU A 18 7.50 5.79 -13.24
C GLU A 18 6.97 4.47 -13.79
N GLN A 19 7.61 3.34 -13.44
CA GLN A 19 7.20 2.03 -13.94
C GLN A 19 5.82 1.60 -13.45
N ALA A 20 5.49 1.85 -12.17
CA ALA A 20 4.18 1.53 -11.63
C ALA A 20 3.09 2.44 -12.21
N SER A 21 3.42 3.70 -12.51
CA SER A 21 2.54 4.65 -13.19
C SER A 21 2.16 4.14 -14.58
N ASP A 22 3.15 3.77 -15.40
CA ASP A 22 2.91 3.20 -16.74
C ASP A 22 2.06 1.93 -16.67
N TYR A 23 2.37 1.05 -15.72
CA TYR A 23 1.60 -0.16 -15.49
C TYR A 23 0.15 0.15 -15.11
N LEU A 24 -0.09 1.07 -14.17
CA LEU A 24 -1.44 1.44 -13.72
C LEU A 24 -2.25 2.09 -14.83
N VAL A 25 -1.66 3.00 -15.60
CA VAL A 25 -2.32 3.63 -16.76
C VAL A 25 -2.71 2.57 -17.78
N HIS A 26 -1.80 1.63 -18.09
CA HIS A 26 -2.11 0.52 -18.98
C HIS A 26 -3.23 -0.36 -18.43
N HIS A 27 -3.14 -0.77 -17.16
CA HIS A 27 -4.13 -1.60 -16.48
C HIS A 27 -5.52 -0.95 -16.48
N ARG A 28 -5.61 0.37 -16.24
CA ARG A 28 -6.89 1.11 -16.24
C ARG A 28 -7.49 1.23 -17.63
N ARG A 29 -6.66 1.39 -18.67
CA ARG A 29 -7.12 1.54 -20.07
C ARG A 29 -7.59 0.23 -20.69
N TYR A 30 -6.97 -0.89 -20.32
CA TYR A 30 -7.18 -2.18 -20.97
C TYR A 30 -7.72 -3.27 -20.04
N GLY A 31 -7.98 -2.94 -18.78
CA GLY A 31 -8.54 -3.88 -17.81
C GLY A 31 -9.97 -4.29 -18.16
N ASP A 32 -10.36 -5.49 -17.73
CA ASP A 32 -11.65 -6.12 -18.06
C ASP A 32 -12.88 -5.44 -17.43
N ASP A 33 -12.68 -4.52 -16.46
CA ASP A 33 -13.74 -3.86 -15.71
C ASP A 33 -13.57 -2.33 -15.73
N PRO A 34 -14.24 -1.62 -16.66
CA PRO A 34 -14.14 -0.16 -16.80
C PRO A 34 -14.76 0.62 -15.63
N ASP A 35 -15.61 -0.02 -14.82
CA ASP A 35 -16.20 0.59 -13.62
C ASP A 35 -15.29 0.43 -12.38
N GLN A 36 -14.21 -0.36 -12.51
CA GLN A 36 -13.26 -0.58 -11.43
C GLN A 36 -12.26 0.57 -11.33
N CYS A 37 -12.68 1.66 -10.69
CA CYS A 37 -11.78 2.75 -10.32
C CYS A 37 -10.76 2.26 -9.27
N ASP A 38 -9.58 1.87 -9.74
CA ASP A 38 -8.41 1.57 -8.92
C ASP A 38 -7.77 2.85 -8.40
N THR A 39 -8.14 3.20 -7.17
CA THR A 39 -7.63 4.39 -6.48
C THR A 39 -6.32 4.06 -5.79
N LEU A 40 -5.22 4.65 -6.25
CA LEU A 40 -3.95 4.57 -5.52
C LEU A 40 -4.04 5.43 -4.26
N LEU A 41 -3.90 4.80 -3.09
CA LEU A 41 -4.07 5.45 -1.79
C LEU A 41 -2.74 5.95 -1.20
N GLY A 42 -1.63 5.31 -1.58
CA GLY A 42 -0.37 5.49 -0.91
C GLY A 42 0.79 4.76 -1.57
N ILE A 43 1.98 5.30 -1.36
CA ILE A 43 3.25 4.61 -1.60
C ILE A 43 3.87 4.30 -0.24
N TRP A 44 4.24 3.05 0.00
CA TRP A 44 4.77 2.62 1.29
C TRP A 44 6.15 1.97 1.13
N ILE A 45 7.13 2.47 1.88
CA ILE A 45 8.47 1.89 1.90
C ILE A 45 8.49 0.65 2.79
N ARG A 46 8.77 -0.51 2.18
CA ARG A 46 9.00 -1.79 2.87
C ARG A 46 10.06 -2.61 2.14
N ARG A 47 11.05 -3.09 2.88
CA ARG A 47 12.15 -3.89 2.32
C ARG A 47 11.67 -5.20 1.70
N GLU A 48 10.68 -5.81 2.34
CA GLU A 48 10.11 -7.10 1.96
C GLU A 48 8.86 -6.96 1.07
N LEU A 49 8.61 -5.78 0.49
CA LEU A 49 7.49 -5.47 -0.41
C LEU A 49 6.14 -5.93 0.16
N ASP A 50 5.46 -6.90 -0.45
CA ASP A 50 4.17 -7.45 -0.02
C ASP A 50 4.28 -8.64 0.92
N ALA A 51 5.50 -9.15 1.18
CA ALA A 51 5.70 -10.20 2.15
C ALA A 51 5.24 -9.76 3.55
N ASP A 52 4.69 -10.71 4.29
CA ASP A 52 4.14 -10.52 5.64
C ASP A 52 2.93 -9.58 5.74
N LEU A 53 2.34 -9.13 4.62
CA LEU A 53 1.04 -8.44 4.65
C LEU A 53 -0.10 -9.45 4.69
N PRO A 54 -1.18 -9.15 5.43
CA PRO A 54 -2.33 -10.03 5.50
C PRO A 54 -3.00 -10.17 4.13
N THR A 55 -3.28 -11.40 3.71
CA THR A 55 -4.01 -11.69 2.47
C THR A 55 -5.49 -11.93 2.77
N LEU A 56 -6.37 -11.47 1.89
CA LEU A 56 -7.82 -11.75 2.00
C LEU A 56 -8.22 -13.10 1.44
N PHE A 57 -7.31 -13.78 0.74
CA PHE A 57 -7.53 -15.18 0.48
C PHE A 57 -7.58 -15.85 1.84
N PRO A 58 -8.64 -16.60 2.15
CA PRO A 58 -8.44 -17.64 3.13
C PRO A 58 -7.27 -18.45 2.56
N CYS A 59 -6.20 -18.59 3.32
CA CYS A 59 -5.63 -19.92 3.41
C CYS A 59 -6.78 -20.80 3.92
N GLY A 60 -7.72 -21.14 3.03
CA GLY A 60 -8.29 -22.45 3.06
C GLY A 60 -7.04 -23.28 2.93
N GLU A 61 -6.74 -24.01 3.98
CA GLU A 61 -5.95 -25.21 3.81
C GLU A 61 -6.44 -25.81 2.50
N ARG A 62 -5.56 -25.86 1.50
CA ARG A 62 -5.63 -26.99 0.61
C ARG A 62 -5.54 -28.17 1.57
N ARG A 63 -6.70 -28.67 2.02
CA ARG A 63 -6.97 -30.10 2.11
C ARG A 63 -6.70 -30.60 0.68
N GLN A 64 -5.42 -30.63 0.30
CA GLN A 64 -4.91 -31.73 -0.49
C GLN A 64 -5.33 -32.93 0.33
N THR A 65 -6.37 -33.57 -0.18
CA THR A 65 -6.92 -34.84 0.25
C THR A 65 -5.78 -35.85 0.42
N CYS A 66 -5.14 -35.88 1.58
CA CYS A 66 -4.68 -37.13 2.13
C CYS A 66 -5.92 -37.75 2.77
N GLY A 67 -6.40 -38.85 2.19
CA GLY A 67 -7.67 -39.48 2.51
C GLY A 67 -7.72 -40.12 3.90
N CYS A 68 -7.58 -39.33 4.95
CA CYS A 68 -7.74 -39.75 6.33
C CYS A 68 -8.91 -38.93 6.92
N ALA A 69 -10.10 -39.51 6.86
CA ALA A 69 -11.27 -38.99 7.56
C ALA A 69 -11.13 -39.25 9.06
N VAL A 70 -11.16 -38.20 9.88
CA VAL A 70 -11.57 -38.27 11.29
C VAL A 70 -12.19 -36.92 11.67
N ASP A 71 -13.48 -36.97 12.01
CA ASP A 71 -14.31 -36.02 12.76
C ASP A 71 -14.01 -34.51 12.66
N ASP A 72 -14.86 -33.78 11.91
CA ASP A 72 -14.85 -32.32 11.86
C ASP A 72 -15.23 -31.71 13.24
N PRO A 73 -14.35 -30.90 13.87
CA PRO A 73 -14.77 -30.00 14.94
C PRO A 73 -15.58 -28.82 14.34
N PRO A 74 -16.38 -28.10 15.14
CA PRO A 74 -17.24 -27.02 14.63
C PRO A 74 -16.40 -26.00 13.89
N GLU A 75 -16.86 -25.57 12.72
CA GLU A 75 -16.25 -24.51 11.90
C GLU A 75 -16.04 -23.24 12.74
N GLU A 76 -14.88 -23.12 13.38
CA GLU A 76 -14.37 -21.85 13.86
C GLU A 76 -14.15 -20.99 12.62
N ARG A 77 -15.14 -20.16 12.28
CA ARG A 77 -14.99 -19.13 11.25
C ARG A 77 -13.79 -18.29 11.62
N LEU A 78 -12.70 -18.48 10.90
CA LEU A 78 -11.51 -17.65 11.05
C LEU A 78 -11.94 -16.17 10.99
N PRO A 79 -11.44 -15.32 11.90
CA PRO A 79 -11.84 -13.92 11.94
C PRO A 79 -11.54 -13.26 10.60
N GLU A 80 -12.54 -12.58 10.03
CA GLU A 80 -12.40 -11.89 8.75
C GLU A 80 -11.33 -10.80 8.86
N VAL A 81 -10.32 -10.87 7.99
CA VAL A 81 -9.22 -9.91 7.96
C VAL A 81 -9.79 -8.54 7.56
N PRO A 82 -9.65 -7.49 8.40
CA PRO A 82 -10.32 -6.20 8.18
C PRO A 82 -9.81 -5.46 6.94
N VAL A 83 -8.51 -5.55 6.68
CA VAL A 83 -7.84 -5.04 5.48
C VAL A 83 -6.77 -6.05 5.06
N GLY A 84 -6.75 -6.43 3.79
CA GLY A 84 -5.73 -7.33 3.26
C GLY A 84 -5.57 -7.26 1.75
N ILE A 85 -4.51 -7.91 1.25
CA ILE A 85 -4.19 -8.02 -0.16
C ILE A 85 -5.14 -9.02 -0.84
N ARG A 86 -5.81 -8.57 -1.90
CA ARG A 86 -6.61 -9.41 -2.81
C ARG A 86 -5.79 -9.95 -3.96
N THR A 87 -4.89 -9.14 -4.50
CA THR A 87 -3.97 -9.55 -5.56
C THR A 87 -2.80 -8.57 -5.56
N SER A 88 -1.65 -9.01 -6.05
CA SER A 88 -0.49 -8.17 -6.24
C SER A 88 0.14 -8.38 -7.61
N SER A 89 0.82 -7.35 -8.10
CA SER A 89 1.64 -7.39 -9.31
C SER A 89 2.97 -6.77 -8.99
N SER A 90 4.07 -7.46 -9.28
CA SER A 90 5.41 -7.02 -8.95
C SER A 90 6.32 -7.08 -10.16
N VAL A 91 7.31 -6.17 -10.19
CA VAL A 91 8.33 -6.16 -11.25
C VAL A 91 9.70 -6.28 -10.60
N SER A 92 10.36 -7.40 -10.86
CA SER A 92 11.77 -7.70 -10.53
C SER A 92 12.20 -7.33 -9.10
N GLY A 93 11.27 -7.36 -8.13
CA GLY A 93 11.53 -6.97 -6.75
C GLY A 93 11.88 -5.50 -6.53
N LEU A 94 11.58 -4.60 -7.48
CA LEU A 94 11.73 -3.16 -7.31
C LEU A 94 10.53 -2.56 -6.59
N TRP A 95 9.35 -2.96 -7.04
CA TRP A 95 8.07 -2.53 -6.50
C TRP A 95 7.02 -3.64 -6.59
N SER A 96 5.97 -3.50 -5.77
CA SER A 96 4.76 -4.33 -5.83
C SER A 96 3.52 -3.43 -5.73
N LEU A 97 2.60 -3.55 -6.68
CA LEU A 97 1.27 -2.97 -6.61
C LEU A 97 0.36 -3.98 -5.93
N CYS A 98 -0.31 -3.55 -4.86
CA CYS A 98 -1.20 -4.39 -4.07
C CYS A 98 -2.62 -3.84 -4.12
N TRP A 99 -3.54 -4.63 -4.68
CA TRP A 99 -4.97 -4.34 -4.62
C TRP A 99 -5.50 -4.84 -3.29
N LEU A 100 -6.01 -3.90 -2.51
CA LEU A 100 -6.52 -4.15 -1.16
C LEU A 100 -8.03 -4.29 -1.16
N GLY A 101 -8.51 -5.07 -0.21
CA GLY A 101 -9.92 -5.14 0.14
C GLY A 101 -10.08 -5.43 1.63
N GLY A 102 -11.30 -5.83 1.99
CA GLY A 102 -11.69 -6.21 3.35
C GLY A 102 -12.92 -5.43 3.79
N PRO A 103 -13.61 -5.87 4.85
CA PRO A 103 -14.80 -5.20 5.35
C PRO A 103 -14.52 -3.73 5.71
N ALA A 104 -13.39 -3.42 6.34
CA ALA A 104 -13.06 -2.04 6.72
C ALA A 104 -12.86 -1.10 5.52
N LEU A 105 -12.40 -1.62 4.37
CA LEU A 105 -12.29 -0.83 3.13
C LEU A 105 -13.62 -0.70 2.38
N ARG A 106 -14.50 -1.71 2.49
CA ARG A 106 -15.85 -1.68 1.91
C ARG A 106 -16.75 -0.67 2.64
N GLU A 107 -16.63 -0.57 3.96
CA GLU A 107 -17.35 0.39 4.80
C GLU A 107 -16.86 1.84 4.63
N ALA A 108 -15.67 2.04 4.06
CA ALA A 108 -15.11 3.37 3.82
C ALA A 108 -15.61 3.95 2.49
N HIS A 109 -16.33 5.07 2.59
CA HIS A 109 -17.10 5.66 1.49
C HIS A 109 -16.26 6.58 0.58
N ASN A 110 -15.07 7.00 1.03
CA ASN A 110 -14.19 7.86 0.25
C ASN A 110 -12.70 7.49 0.39
N PRO A 111 -11.84 7.93 -0.56
CA PRO A 111 -10.41 7.62 -0.53
C PRO A 111 -9.69 8.07 0.74
N HIS A 112 -10.11 9.19 1.34
CA HIS A 112 -9.54 9.68 2.59
C HIS A 112 -9.78 8.71 3.75
N GLN A 113 -11.01 8.23 3.93
CA GLN A 113 -11.34 7.21 4.94
C GLN A 113 -10.56 5.92 4.69
N ARG A 114 -10.47 5.47 3.43
CA ARG A 114 -9.72 4.25 3.06
C ARG A 114 -8.24 4.37 3.42
N ARG A 115 -7.60 5.53 3.20
CA ARG A 115 -6.22 5.80 3.65
C ARG A 115 -6.05 5.62 5.16
N HIS A 116 -6.93 6.20 5.97
CA HIS A 116 -6.89 6.03 7.43
C HIS A 116 -7.03 4.55 7.82
N ARG A 117 -7.96 3.80 7.22
CA ARG A 117 -8.12 2.36 7.48
C ARG A 117 -6.86 1.57 7.13
N VAL A 118 -6.25 1.84 5.98
CA VAL A 118 -4.98 1.21 5.59
C VAL A 118 -3.89 1.51 6.62
N LEU A 119 -3.75 2.77 7.05
CA LEU A 119 -2.73 3.15 8.03
C LEU A 119 -2.98 2.51 9.41
N ASP A 120 -4.23 2.47 9.86
CA ASP A 120 -4.62 1.85 11.14
C ASP A 120 -4.37 0.33 11.13
N PHE A 121 -4.74 -0.39 10.07
CA PHE A 121 -4.73 -1.86 10.05
C PHE A 121 -3.44 -2.48 9.48
N LEU A 122 -2.91 -1.93 8.39
CA LEU A 122 -1.74 -2.50 7.72
C LEU A 122 -0.44 -1.87 8.19
N VAL A 123 -0.44 -0.58 8.52
CA VAL A 123 0.83 0.14 8.71
C VAL A 123 1.19 0.28 10.20
N GLN A 124 0.21 0.55 11.07
CA GLN A 124 0.41 0.49 12.52
C GLN A 124 0.33 -0.94 13.08
N GLY A 125 -0.54 -1.79 12.53
CA GLY A 125 -0.79 -3.14 13.04
C GLY A 125 0.23 -4.22 12.64
N ALA A 126 0.99 -4.03 11.56
CA ALA A 126 1.82 -5.09 10.95
C ALA A 126 3.27 -5.18 11.45
N ALA A 127 3.56 -4.88 12.72
CA ALA A 127 4.92 -5.01 13.23
C ALA A 127 5.12 -6.25 14.14
N PRO A 128 5.45 -7.44 13.58
CA PRO A 128 6.43 -8.31 14.21
C PRO A 128 7.82 -7.69 14.06
N ALA A 129 8.71 -7.93 15.03
CA ALA A 129 9.99 -7.25 15.27
C ALA A 129 11.06 -7.25 14.15
N ALA A 130 10.76 -7.66 12.92
CA ALA A 130 11.75 -7.85 11.84
C ALA A 130 11.85 -6.70 10.82
N SER A 131 10.84 -5.84 10.68
CA SER A 131 10.89 -4.75 9.70
C SER A 131 10.22 -3.50 10.24
N LEU A 132 11.04 -2.51 10.64
CA LEU A 132 10.55 -1.17 10.94
C LEU A 132 9.83 -0.65 9.68
N PRO A 133 8.52 -0.35 9.74
CA PRO A 133 7.80 0.16 8.59
C PRO A 133 8.46 1.45 8.13
N GLY A 134 8.79 1.52 6.84
CA GLY A 134 9.32 2.74 6.24
C GLY A 134 8.23 3.80 6.09
N ALA A 135 8.63 4.96 5.57
CA ALA A 135 7.71 6.08 5.39
C ALA A 135 6.57 5.74 4.41
N PHE A 136 5.40 6.30 4.69
CA PHE A 136 4.22 6.27 3.84
C PHE A 136 4.03 7.63 3.17
N PHE A 137 4.04 7.67 1.84
CA PHE A 137 3.71 8.86 1.05
C PHE A 137 2.24 8.78 0.65
N PRO A 138 1.39 9.71 1.12
CA PRO A 138 0.00 9.75 0.70
C PRO A 138 -0.10 9.99 -0.81
N VAL A 139 -1.11 9.37 -1.43
CA VAL A 139 -1.49 9.65 -2.81
C VAL A 139 -2.91 10.18 -2.85
N PHE A 140 -3.10 11.29 -3.56
CA PHE A 140 -4.38 11.97 -3.72
C PHE A 140 -4.83 11.91 -5.16
N ALA A 141 -6.14 11.90 -5.40
CA ALA A 141 -6.64 12.01 -6.76
C ALA A 141 -6.33 13.41 -7.31
N HIS A 142 -6.10 13.53 -8.62
CA HIS A 142 -5.95 14.84 -9.26
C HIS A 142 -7.16 15.78 -9.08
N THR A 143 -8.34 15.21 -8.79
CA THR A 143 -9.57 15.93 -8.47
C THR A 143 -9.69 16.36 -7.01
N ASP A 144 -8.82 15.89 -6.10
CA ASP A 144 -8.85 16.26 -4.68
C ASP A 144 -8.36 17.71 -4.50
N SER A 145 -9.27 18.66 -4.30
CA SER A 145 -8.92 20.08 -4.02
C SER A 145 -8.18 20.26 -2.69
N ASP A 146 -8.41 19.35 -1.73
CA ASP A 146 -8.00 19.50 -0.33
C ASP A 146 -6.79 18.64 0.03
N HIS A 147 -6.00 18.20 -0.96
CA HIS A 147 -4.85 17.32 -0.77
C HIS A 147 -3.87 17.84 0.30
N THR A 148 -3.62 19.15 0.37
CA THR A 148 -2.75 19.76 1.38
C THR A 148 -3.32 19.62 2.81
N VAL A 149 -4.63 19.87 2.97
CA VAL A 149 -5.31 19.73 4.26
C VAL A 149 -5.30 18.28 4.71
N ASN A 150 -5.64 17.37 3.80
CA ASN A 150 -5.66 15.93 4.06
C ASN A 150 -4.27 15.38 4.41
N ALA A 151 -3.21 15.82 3.71
CA ALA A 151 -1.84 15.46 4.03
C ALA A 151 -1.44 15.91 5.45
N ASN A 152 -1.83 17.12 5.85
CA ASN A 152 -1.57 17.64 7.19
C ASN A 152 -2.32 16.89 8.28
N GLN A 153 -3.57 16.50 8.04
CA GLN A 153 -4.35 15.69 8.98
C GLN A 153 -3.78 14.28 9.14
N LEU A 154 -3.34 13.64 8.05
CA LEU A 154 -2.67 12.35 8.12
C LEU A 154 -1.37 12.47 8.93
N ARG A 155 -0.58 13.51 8.70
CA ARG A 155 0.67 13.74 9.42
C ARG A 155 0.46 14.06 10.90
N SER A 156 -0.60 14.77 11.28
CA SER A 156 -0.87 15.03 12.70
C SER A 156 -1.23 13.76 13.47
N ARG A 157 -1.95 12.83 12.81
CA ARG A 157 -2.31 11.54 13.40
C ARG A 157 -1.18 10.50 13.37
N TYR A 158 -0.33 10.53 12.34
CA TYR A 158 0.73 9.55 12.11
C TYR A 158 2.11 10.21 11.88
N PRO A 159 2.64 10.99 12.85
CA PRO A 159 3.76 11.91 12.63
C PRO A 159 5.10 11.25 12.27
N HIS A 160 5.30 9.98 12.67
CA HIS A 160 6.54 9.24 12.39
C HIS A 160 6.43 8.30 11.20
N LEU A 161 5.24 8.18 10.63
CA LEU A 161 4.94 7.23 9.58
C LEU A 161 4.67 7.92 8.25
N VAL A 162 3.92 9.01 8.27
CA VAL A 162 3.53 9.74 7.06
C VAL A 162 4.63 10.74 6.69
N ALA A 163 5.13 10.64 5.45
CA ALA A 163 6.12 11.54 4.90
C ALA A 163 5.59 12.97 4.74
N THR A 164 6.50 13.94 4.64
CA THR A 164 6.15 15.35 4.37
C THR A 164 5.74 15.62 2.93
N HIS A 165 6.06 14.68 2.04
CA HIS A 165 5.74 14.75 0.62
C HIS A 165 4.60 13.79 0.28
N TRP A 166 3.86 14.12 -0.76
CA TRP A 166 2.77 13.30 -1.30
C TRP A 166 2.83 13.24 -2.81
N TYR A 167 2.02 12.38 -3.41
CA TYR A 167 1.89 12.25 -4.87
C TYR A 167 0.43 12.47 -5.28
N ILE A 168 0.24 12.69 -6.58
CA ILE A 168 -1.05 12.85 -7.22
C ILE A 168 -1.23 11.70 -8.23
N ASP A 169 -2.37 11.02 -8.17
CA ASP A 169 -2.78 9.97 -9.11
C ASP A 169 -3.81 10.54 -10.09
N ASP A 170 -3.43 10.54 -11.35
CA ASP A 170 -4.28 10.82 -12.49
C ASP A 170 -4.57 9.50 -13.22
N PRO A 171 -5.85 9.08 -13.38
CA PRO A 171 -6.19 7.86 -14.08
C PRO A 171 -5.66 7.77 -15.53
N GLU A 172 -5.51 8.92 -16.20
CA GLU A 172 -5.09 9.02 -17.60
C GLU A 172 -3.59 9.25 -17.76
N GLN A 173 -3.01 10.08 -16.87
CA GLN A 173 -1.60 10.51 -16.94
C GLN A 173 -0.69 9.75 -15.98
N GLY A 174 -1.25 9.03 -15.02
CA GLY A 174 -0.51 8.25 -14.04
C GLY A 174 -0.12 9.05 -12.79
N ILE A 175 1.00 8.70 -12.17
CA ILE A 175 1.42 9.23 -10.87
C ILE A 175 2.37 10.43 -11.08
N SER A 176 2.09 11.55 -10.43
CA SER A 176 2.92 12.76 -10.45
C SER A 176 3.33 13.23 -9.04
N GLY A 177 4.45 13.93 -8.94
CA GLY A 177 5.04 14.38 -7.67
C GLY A 177 6.57 14.15 -7.63
N PRO A 178 7.20 14.24 -6.45
CA PRO A 178 6.61 14.55 -5.14
C PRO A 178 6.13 16.01 -5.03
N CYS A 179 4.99 16.21 -4.38
CA CYS A 179 4.44 17.51 -3.99
C CYS A 179 4.67 17.78 -2.49
N GLY A 180 4.74 19.05 -2.08
CA GLY A 180 4.87 19.46 -0.68
C GLY A 180 5.98 20.49 -0.42
N THR A 181 6.24 20.79 0.86
CA THR A 181 7.21 21.82 1.24
C THR A 181 8.65 21.33 1.06
N THR A 182 9.28 21.80 -0.02
CA THR A 182 10.72 21.68 -0.32
C THR A 182 11.65 22.40 0.68
N SER A 183 11.12 22.99 1.76
CA SER A 183 11.91 23.81 2.70
C SER A 183 12.74 23.01 3.73
N ALA A 184 12.49 21.71 3.86
CA ALA A 184 13.46 20.81 4.48
C ALA A 184 14.03 20.00 3.33
N GLY A 185 15.24 20.36 2.88
CA GLY A 185 15.97 19.57 1.91
C GLY A 185 15.84 18.09 2.28
N CYS A 186 15.65 17.25 1.27
CA CYS A 186 15.60 15.80 1.40
C CYS A 186 16.94 15.33 2.01
N ARG A 187 17.10 15.50 3.33
CA ARG A 187 18.08 14.83 4.17
C ARG A 187 17.34 13.63 4.77
N LEU A 188 16.79 12.79 3.89
CA LEU A 188 16.69 11.39 4.21
C LEU A 188 18.14 10.94 4.37
N LEU A 189 18.56 10.73 5.62
CA LEU A 189 19.91 10.33 5.96
C LEU A 189 20.30 9.15 5.06
N ARG A 190 21.14 9.43 4.05
CA ARG A 190 21.92 8.39 3.38
C ARG A 190 22.56 7.60 4.50
N GLY A 191 22.17 6.34 4.64
CA GLY A 191 22.79 5.44 5.59
C GLY A 191 24.28 5.53 5.36
N THR A 192 25.00 6.14 6.29
CA THR A 192 26.45 6.09 6.27
C THR A 192 26.81 4.64 6.43
N ALA A 193 27.23 4.02 5.33
CA ALA A 193 27.94 2.76 5.37
C ALA A 193 29.21 3.02 6.18
N THR A 194 29.12 2.81 7.50
CA THR A 194 30.30 2.61 8.34
C THR A 194 30.92 1.30 7.89
N THR A 195 31.86 1.39 6.96
CA THR A 195 32.99 0.47 6.88
C THR A 195 33.62 0.44 8.26
N ARG A 196 33.50 -0.68 8.96
CA ARG A 196 34.35 -0.97 10.11
C ARG A 196 35.46 -1.95 9.67
N PRO A 197 36.65 -1.80 10.27
CA PRO A 197 37.90 -2.42 9.84
C PRO A 197 37.96 -3.92 10.13
#